data_AF-A0A928UGG4-F1
#
_entry.id   AF-A0A928UGG4-F1
#
_cell.length_a   1.000
_cell.length_b   1.000
_cell.length_c   1.000
_cell.angle_alpha   90.00
_cell.angle_beta   90.00
_cell.angle_gamma   90.00
#
_symmetry.space_group_name_H-M   'P 1'
#
loop_
_entity.id
_entity.type
_entity.pdbx_description
1 polymer ?
#
loop_
_entity_poly.entity_id
_entity_poly.type
_entity_poly.pdbx_seq_one_letter_code
_entity_poly.pdbx_strand_id
1 'polypeptide(L)'
;MLEGILTPALRDINYLAPCAPYPANPSGITIHEKPIYRYSIPTDEQPTLAIVNDITDYNGNFIKPGYYELALSDDKEFLYLIESKDLLAVIPVFKLAENEDELKKYRDKSKDLTSQEKKELKRTERTQKKKDKIRKIIETKYAKTGATPPPKDYVHMEASIEYIKEGSYYLVRYEKGVIRAWGAIKVKE
;
A
#
# COMPACT_ATOMS: atom_id res chain seq x y z
N MET A 1 -17.73 6.52 55.30
CA MET A 1 -16.69 5.55 54.90
C MET A 1 -16.98 5.20 53.46
N LEU A 2 -16.15 5.70 52.53
CA LEU A 2 -16.30 5.47 51.08
C LEU A 2 -15.57 4.17 50.74
N GLU A 3 -16.35 3.13 50.47
CA GLU A 3 -15.89 1.84 49.94
C GLU A 3 -15.18 2.07 48.61
N GLY A 4 -13.92 1.61 48.54
CA GLY A 4 -13.03 1.81 47.41
C GLY A 4 -13.51 1.04 46.18
N ILE A 5 -13.61 1.76 45.05
CA ILE A 5 -13.81 1.16 43.73
C ILE A 5 -12.57 0.34 43.41
N LEU A 6 -12.74 -0.98 43.41
CA LEU A 6 -11.73 -1.96 43.03
C LEU A 6 -11.49 -1.82 41.51
N THR A 7 -10.48 -1.05 41.12
CA THR A 7 -10.02 -1.02 39.73
C THR A 7 -9.28 -2.34 39.44
N PRO A 8 -9.78 -3.20 38.54
CA PRO A 8 -9.00 -4.36 38.12
C PRO A 8 -7.72 -3.87 37.45
N ALA A 9 -6.60 -4.44 37.88
CA ALA A 9 -5.26 -4.08 37.42
C ALA A 9 -5.19 -4.14 35.88
N LEU A 10 -4.70 -3.06 35.28
CA LEU A 10 -4.49 -2.86 33.83
C LEU A 10 -3.53 -3.86 33.16
N ARG A 11 -3.15 -4.96 33.84
CA ARG A 11 -2.13 -5.91 33.42
C ARG A 11 -2.66 -7.13 32.65
N ASP A 12 -3.98 -7.37 32.66
CA ASP A 12 -4.57 -8.59 32.07
C ASP A 12 -5.15 -8.41 30.66
N ILE A 13 -4.90 -7.29 29.99
CA ILE A 13 -5.36 -7.08 28.60
C ILE A 13 -4.69 -8.07 27.63
N ASN A 14 -3.53 -8.63 28.00
CA ASN A 14 -2.79 -9.59 27.19
C ASN A 14 -3.35 -11.02 27.21
N TYR A 15 -4.25 -11.37 28.14
CA TYR A 15 -4.85 -12.71 28.21
C TYR A 15 -6.12 -12.88 27.38
N LEU A 16 -6.76 -11.78 26.95
CA LEU A 16 -8.01 -11.81 26.17
C LEU A 16 -7.81 -11.74 24.65
N ALA A 17 -6.58 -11.54 24.17
CA ALA A 17 -6.25 -11.54 22.75
C ALA A 17 -5.19 -12.61 22.47
N PRO A 18 -5.55 -13.83 22.05
CA PRO A 18 -4.57 -14.74 21.45
C PRO A 18 -3.81 -13.98 20.38
N CYS A 19 -2.48 -14.10 20.39
CA CYS A 19 -1.55 -13.30 19.58
C CYS A 19 -2.16 -12.91 18.23
N ALA A 20 -2.56 -11.64 18.10
CA ALA A 20 -3.23 -11.19 16.89
C ALA A 20 -2.23 -11.35 15.73
N PRO A 21 -2.56 -12.11 14.67
CA PRO A 21 -1.61 -12.44 13.61
C PRO A 21 -1.18 -11.24 12.75
N TYR A 22 -1.85 -10.08 12.90
CA TYR A 22 -1.62 -8.90 12.08
C TYR A 22 -1.32 -7.65 12.92
N PRO A 23 -0.44 -6.75 12.41
CA PRO A 23 -0.19 -5.46 13.03
C PRO A 23 -1.44 -4.58 13.00
N ALA A 24 -1.53 -3.69 13.98
CA ALA A 24 -2.54 -2.65 14.05
C ALA A 24 -2.23 -1.54 13.03
N ASN A 25 -3.13 -1.29 12.08
CA ASN A 25 -2.99 -0.17 11.13
C ASN A 25 -3.83 1.02 11.59
N PRO A 26 -3.28 2.26 11.55
CA PRO A 26 -4.02 3.46 11.91
C PRO A 26 -5.02 3.81 10.81
N SER A 27 -6.25 4.17 11.20
CA SER A 27 -7.30 4.62 10.28
C SER A 27 -8.35 5.43 11.03
N GLY A 28 -8.91 6.45 10.37
CA GLY A 28 -10.05 7.21 10.86
C GLY A 28 -9.76 8.67 11.22
N ILE A 29 -10.77 9.52 10.99
CA ILE A 29 -10.81 10.97 11.24
C ILE A 29 -11.98 11.32 12.18
N THR A 30 -13.09 10.55 12.16
CA THR A 30 -14.28 10.84 12.99
C THR A 30 -14.33 10.05 14.29
N ILE A 31 -15.04 10.58 15.31
CA ILE A 31 -15.16 10.00 16.66
C ILE A 31 -15.76 8.57 16.66
N HIS A 32 -16.46 8.18 15.58
CA HIS A 32 -17.11 6.87 15.44
C HIS A 32 -16.32 5.86 14.59
N GLU A 33 -15.23 6.30 13.96
CA GLU A 33 -14.34 5.41 13.23
C GLU A 33 -13.41 4.68 14.20
N LYS A 34 -13.13 3.41 13.91
CA LYS A 34 -12.20 2.64 14.72
C LYS A 34 -10.78 3.13 14.42
N PRO A 35 -10.05 3.70 15.40
CA PRO A 35 -8.72 4.29 15.16
C PRO A 35 -7.68 3.26 14.70
N ILE A 36 -7.96 1.98 14.95
CA ILE A 36 -7.09 0.84 14.74
C ILE A 36 -7.94 -0.33 14.24
N TYR A 37 -7.60 -0.91 13.08
CA TYR A 37 -8.15 -2.19 12.65
C TYR A 37 -7.09 -3.31 12.79
N ARG A 38 -7.51 -4.49 13.29
CA ARG A 38 -6.65 -5.66 13.55
C ARG A 38 -6.94 -6.89 12.68
N TYR A 39 -8.02 -6.84 11.90
CA TYR A 39 -8.52 -7.97 11.11
C TYR A 39 -8.87 -7.60 9.67
N SER A 40 -8.29 -6.51 9.13
CA SER A 40 -8.32 -6.40 7.68
C SER A 40 -7.46 -7.54 7.14
N ILE A 41 -7.94 -8.18 6.09
CA ILE A 41 -7.03 -8.94 5.23
C ILE A 41 -6.01 -7.90 4.74
N PRO A 42 -4.68 -8.13 4.84
CA PRO A 42 -3.67 -7.25 4.26
C PRO A 42 -3.85 -7.27 2.74
N THR A 43 -4.77 -6.43 2.29
CA THR A 43 -5.15 -6.28 0.88
C THR A 43 -4.49 -5.04 0.32
N ASP A 44 -3.73 -4.31 1.14
CA ASP A 44 -3.06 -3.06 0.78
C ASP A 44 -2.00 -3.39 -0.27
N GLU A 45 -2.43 -3.40 -1.52
CA GLU A 45 -1.57 -3.55 -2.69
C GLU A 45 -0.85 -2.26 -3.00
N GLN A 46 -1.21 -1.16 -2.33
CA GLN A 46 -0.72 0.18 -2.60
C GLN A 46 -0.13 0.82 -1.33
N PRO A 47 0.84 1.73 -1.48
CA PRO A 47 1.38 2.49 -0.35
C PRO A 47 0.34 3.44 0.25
N THR A 48 0.46 3.67 1.55
CA THR A 48 -0.33 4.64 2.31
C THR A 48 0.41 5.97 2.42
N LEU A 49 -0.27 7.07 2.08
CA LEU A 49 0.19 8.43 2.21
C LEU A 49 -0.46 9.09 3.44
N ALA A 50 0.36 9.61 4.35
CA ALA A 50 -0.11 10.39 5.49
C ALA A 50 -0.04 11.90 5.17
N ILE A 51 -1.17 12.58 5.27
CA ILE A 51 -1.28 14.03 5.09
C ILE A 51 -1.55 14.65 6.46
N VAL A 52 -0.65 15.54 6.92
CA VAL A 52 -0.72 16.13 8.27
C VAL A 52 -1.57 17.40 8.30
N ASN A 53 -1.50 18.22 7.26
CA ASN A 53 -2.20 19.50 7.17
C ASN A 53 -3.20 19.47 6.01
N ASP A 54 -4.20 20.33 6.06
CA ASP A 54 -5.10 20.54 4.94
C ASP A 54 -4.35 21.06 3.70
N ILE A 55 -4.68 20.51 2.54
CA ILE A 55 -4.08 20.89 1.26
C ILE A 55 -5.17 21.50 0.41
N THR A 56 -4.97 22.76 0.01
CA THR A 56 -5.84 23.45 -0.93
C THR A 56 -5.26 23.35 -2.34
N ASP A 57 -6.06 22.82 -3.26
CA ASP A 57 -5.74 22.79 -4.69
C ASP A 57 -5.99 24.17 -5.31
N TYR A 58 -5.40 24.40 -6.49
CA TYR A 58 -5.58 25.61 -7.27
C TYR A 58 -7.05 25.95 -7.55
N ASN A 59 -7.89 24.93 -7.71
CA ASN A 59 -9.32 25.07 -7.98
C ASN A 59 -10.15 25.41 -6.73
N GLY A 60 -9.54 25.54 -5.56
CA GLY A 60 -10.23 25.76 -4.29
C GLY A 60 -10.83 24.50 -3.66
N ASN A 61 -10.55 23.33 -4.24
CA ASN A 61 -10.84 22.04 -3.60
C ASN A 61 -9.87 21.83 -2.44
N PHE A 62 -10.32 21.13 -1.40
CA PHE A 62 -9.50 20.88 -0.22
C PHE A 62 -9.40 19.38 0.05
N ILE A 63 -8.18 18.94 0.38
CA ILE A 63 -7.89 17.60 0.86
C ILE A 63 -7.68 17.72 2.36
N LYS A 64 -8.41 16.91 3.12
CA LYS A 64 -8.33 16.90 4.57
C LYS A 64 -7.03 16.21 5.03
N PRO A 65 -6.55 16.50 6.25
CA PRO A 65 -5.51 15.68 6.85
C PRO A 65 -6.05 14.27 7.18
N GLY A 66 -5.24 13.24 6.97
CA GLY A 66 -5.64 11.86 7.11
C GLY A 66 -4.67 10.85 6.49
N TYR A 67 -5.09 9.59 6.48
CA TYR A 67 -4.38 8.49 5.82
C TYR A 67 -5.10 8.15 4.52
N TYR A 68 -4.35 8.16 3.43
CA TYR A 68 -4.85 7.93 2.09
C TYR A 68 -4.12 6.76 1.45
N GLU A 69 -4.82 5.97 0.65
CA GLU A 69 -4.20 5.01 -0.25
C GLU A 69 -3.79 5.74 -1.53
N LEU A 70 -2.54 5.53 -1.97
CA LEU A 70 -2.02 6.15 -3.18
C LEU A 70 -1.81 5.08 -4.25
N ALA A 71 -2.67 5.05 -5.27
CA ALA A 71 -2.60 4.07 -6.36
C ALA A 71 -2.06 4.70 -7.63
N LEU A 72 -1.20 3.99 -8.35
CA LEU A 72 -0.76 4.39 -9.69
C LEU A 72 -1.74 3.85 -10.75
N SER A 73 -2.14 4.69 -11.70
CA SER A 73 -2.96 4.28 -12.85
C SER A 73 -2.26 3.22 -13.70
N ASP A 74 -3.03 2.39 -14.41
CA ASP A 74 -2.50 1.37 -15.31
C ASP A 74 -1.63 1.99 -16.42
N ASP A 75 -2.02 3.16 -16.92
CA ASP A 75 -1.27 3.94 -17.91
C ASP A 75 -0.07 4.70 -17.31
N LYS A 76 0.06 4.70 -15.97
CA LYS A 76 1.10 5.39 -15.18
C LYS A 76 1.12 6.92 -15.30
N GLU A 77 0.09 7.50 -15.90
CA GLU A 77 -0.05 8.96 -16.08
C GLU A 77 -0.62 9.67 -14.85
N PHE A 78 -1.33 8.94 -13.99
CA PHE A 78 -2.04 9.51 -12.85
C PHE A 78 -1.79 8.72 -11.56
N LEU A 79 -1.75 9.45 -10.44
CA LEU A 79 -1.84 8.91 -9.10
C LEU A 79 -3.24 9.20 -8.56
N TYR A 80 -3.90 8.15 -8.09
CA TYR A 80 -5.20 8.21 -7.46
C TYR A 80 -5.02 8.28 -5.94
N LEU A 81 -5.60 9.31 -5.34
CA LEU A 81 -5.69 9.45 -3.90
C LEU A 81 -7.03 8.89 -3.47
N ILE A 82 -7.02 7.81 -2.70
CA ILE A 82 -8.20 7.03 -2.33
C ILE A 82 -8.36 7.05 -0.81
N GLU A 83 -9.56 7.35 -0.34
CA GLU A 83 -9.92 7.28 1.08
C GLU A 83 -11.06 6.28 1.24
N SER A 84 -10.88 5.25 2.06
CA SER A 84 -11.94 4.25 2.31
C SER A 84 -12.56 3.63 1.04
N LYS A 85 -11.77 3.47 -0.04
CA LYS A 85 -12.15 3.02 -1.39
C LYS A 85 -12.92 4.03 -2.25
N ASP A 86 -13.08 5.26 -1.78
CA ASP A 86 -13.61 6.36 -2.58
C ASP A 86 -12.47 7.18 -3.19
N LEU A 87 -12.58 7.48 -4.48
CA LEU A 87 -11.61 8.29 -5.21
C LEU A 87 -11.77 9.77 -4.81
N LEU A 88 -10.76 10.34 -4.16
CA LEU A 88 -10.78 11.74 -3.70
C LEU A 88 -10.10 12.68 -4.69
N ALA A 89 -8.93 12.30 -5.22
CA ALA A 89 -8.15 13.15 -6.12
C ALA A 89 -7.42 12.35 -7.20
N VAL A 90 -7.21 13.01 -8.33
CA VAL A 90 -6.41 12.51 -9.45
C VAL A 90 -5.24 13.48 -9.64
N ILE A 91 -4.03 12.98 -9.44
CA ILE A 91 -2.80 13.77 -9.46
C ILE A 91 -2.00 13.37 -10.71
N PRO A 92 -1.69 14.30 -11.63
CA PRO A 92 -0.88 13.97 -12.79
C PRO A 92 0.56 13.64 -12.38
N VAL A 93 1.11 12.59 -12.99
CA VAL A 93 2.51 12.16 -12.82
C VAL A 93 3.36 12.86 -13.85
N PHE A 94 4.37 13.61 -13.40
CA PHE A 94 5.29 14.32 -14.30
C PHE A 94 6.61 13.57 -14.49
N LYS A 95 6.95 12.66 -13.57
CA LYS A 95 8.17 11.87 -13.64
C LYS A 95 7.87 10.43 -13.25
N LEU A 96 8.35 9.51 -14.07
CA LEU A 96 8.35 8.08 -13.81
C LEU A 96 9.80 7.60 -13.84
N ALA A 97 10.22 6.87 -12.83
CA ALA A 97 11.48 6.14 -12.84
C ALA A 97 11.18 4.67 -12.59
N GLU A 98 11.51 3.85 -13.56
CA GLU A 98 11.62 2.41 -13.37
C GLU A 98 13.10 2.11 -13.18
N ASN A 99 13.46 1.35 -12.16
CA ASN A 99 14.86 0.99 -11.96
C ASN A 99 15.30 0.03 -13.09
N GLU A 100 15.82 0.61 -14.17
CA GLU A 100 16.20 -0.12 -15.39
C GLU A 100 17.21 -1.23 -15.12
N ASP A 101 18.07 -1.09 -14.11
CA ASP A 101 19.12 -2.09 -13.82
C ASP A 101 18.56 -3.36 -13.19
N GLU A 102 17.49 -3.28 -12.40
CA GLU A 102 16.77 -4.46 -11.92
C GLU A 102 15.93 -5.09 -13.02
N LEU A 103 15.34 -4.24 -13.88
CA LEU A 103 14.55 -4.66 -15.03
C LEU A 103 15.42 -5.32 -16.11
N LYS A 104 16.63 -4.80 -16.36
CA LYS A 104 17.70 -5.38 -17.21
C LYS A 104 18.22 -6.67 -16.61
N LYS A 105 18.53 -6.75 -15.31
CA LYS A 105 18.88 -8.04 -14.66
C LYS A 105 17.82 -9.12 -14.85
N TYR A 106 16.53 -8.77 -14.89
CA TYR A 106 15.44 -9.69 -15.22
C TYR A 106 15.36 -10.01 -16.73
N ARG A 107 15.56 -9.02 -17.60
CA ARG A 107 15.50 -9.14 -19.07
C ARG A 107 16.72 -9.84 -19.68
N ASP A 108 17.91 -9.54 -19.22
CA ASP A 108 19.18 -10.09 -19.72
C ASP A 108 19.32 -11.55 -19.30
N LYS A 109 18.77 -11.92 -18.14
CA LYS A 109 18.50 -13.32 -17.77
C LYS A 109 17.67 -14.09 -18.78
N SER A 110 16.95 -13.40 -19.70
CA SER A 110 16.10 -14.02 -20.73
C SER A 110 16.67 -13.94 -22.15
N LYS A 111 17.61 -13.03 -22.42
CA LYS A 111 18.15 -12.78 -23.77
C LYS A 111 19.46 -13.53 -24.06
N ASP A 112 20.33 -13.68 -23.07
CA ASP A 112 21.65 -14.33 -23.23
C ASP A 112 21.66 -15.81 -22.79
N LEU A 113 20.51 -16.50 -22.90
CA LEU A 113 20.40 -17.89 -22.48
C LEU A 113 20.85 -18.85 -23.59
N THR A 114 21.82 -19.68 -23.26
CA THR A 114 22.21 -20.86 -24.02
C THR A 114 20.99 -21.80 -24.22
N SER A 115 20.99 -22.68 -25.22
CA SER A 115 19.84 -23.58 -25.52
C SER A 115 19.42 -24.46 -24.32
N GLN A 116 20.35 -24.75 -23.40
CA GLN A 116 20.10 -25.44 -22.14
C GLN A 116 19.37 -24.54 -21.12
N GLU A 117 19.78 -23.30 -20.96
CA GLU A 117 19.19 -22.37 -19.98
C GLU A 117 17.79 -21.89 -20.45
N LYS A 118 17.52 -21.83 -21.76
CA LYS A 118 16.16 -21.64 -22.30
C LYS A 118 15.21 -22.79 -21.92
N LYS A 119 15.72 -24.04 -21.83
CA LYS A 119 14.93 -25.17 -21.35
C LYS A 119 14.68 -25.08 -19.84
N GLU A 120 15.63 -24.58 -19.07
CA GLU A 120 15.47 -24.33 -17.64
C GLU A 120 14.50 -23.19 -17.35
N LEU A 121 14.54 -22.09 -18.11
CA LEU A 121 13.56 -21.01 -18.01
C LEU A 121 12.13 -21.52 -18.27
N LYS A 122 11.94 -22.33 -19.31
CA LYS A 122 10.63 -22.96 -19.57
C LYS A 122 10.19 -23.88 -18.43
N ARG A 123 11.12 -24.54 -17.73
CA ARG A 123 10.82 -25.37 -16.56
C ARG A 123 10.48 -24.50 -15.33
N THR A 124 11.20 -23.43 -15.07
CA THR A 124 10.91 -22.49 -13.97
C THR A 124 9.61 -21.74 -14.21
N GLU A 125 9.32 -21.26 -15.42
CA GLU A 125 8.03 -20.67 -15.81
C GLU A 125 6.88 -21.66 -15.62
N ARG A 126 7.03 -22.92 -16.03
CA ARG A 126 6.03 -23.97 -15.79
C ARG A 126 5.82 -24.22 -14.30
N THR A 127 6.89 -24.12 -13.51
CA THR A 127 6.84 -24.28 -12.05
C THR A 127 6.16 -23.09 -11.38
N GLN A 128 6.44 -21.86 -11.82
CA GLN A 128 5.74 -20.64 -11.40
C GLN A 128 4.25 -20.72 -11.74
N LYS A 129 3.89 -21.06 -12.99
CA LYS A 129 2.48 -21.27 -13.39
C LYS A 129 1.75 -22.32 -12.53
N LYS A 130 2.44 -23.38 -12.12
CA LYS A 130 1.89 -24.38 -11.17
C LYS A 130 1.71 -23.78 -9.78
N LYS A 131 2.71 -23.05 -9.26
CA LYS A 131 2.63 -22.34 -7.98
C LYS A 131 1.49 -21.31 -7.97
N ASP A 132 1.30 -20.55 -9.04
CA ASP A 132 0.23 -19.55 -9.16
C ASP A 132 -1.15 -20.21 -9.17
N LYS A 133 -1.31 -21.33 -9.88
CA LYS A 133 -2.55 -22.12 -9.84
C LYS A 133 -2.85 -22.63 -8.43
N ILE A 134 -1.83 -23.13 -7.73
CA ILE A 134 -1.97 -23.59 -6.35
C ILE A 134 -2.32 -22.41 -5.42
N ARG A 135 -1.67 -21.25 -5.56
CA ARG A 135 -2.01 -20.02 -4.84
C ARG A 135 -3.47 -19.62 -5.06
N LYS A 136 -3.96 -19.59 -6.30
CA LYS A 136 -5.38 -19.29 -6.60
C LYS A 136 -6.35 -20.30 -5.98
N ILE A 137 -6.02 -21.59 -5.99
CA ILE A 137 -6.83 -22.63 -5.34
C ILE A 137 -6.85 -22.43 -3.81
N ILE A 138 -5.71 -22.05 -3.24
CA ILE A 138 -5.60 -21.74 -1.82
C ILE A 138 -6.45 -20.50 -1.51
N GLU A 139 -6.23 -19.36 -2.18
CA GLU A 139 -7.00 -18.13 -2.00
C GLU A 139 -8.53 -18.35 -2.09
N THR A 140 -8.99 -19.12 -3.08
CA THR A 140 -10.42 -19.44 -3.21
C THR A 140 -10.96 -20.33 -2.09
N LYS A 141 -10.15 -21.26 -1.55
CA LYS A 141 -10.53 -22.05 -0.37
C LYS A 141 -10.61 -21.18 0.89
N TYR A 142 -9.64 -20.29 1.07
CA TYR A 142 -9.58 -19.36 2.21
C TYR A 142 -10.72 -18.33 2.16
N ALA A 143 -11.02 -17.77 0.98
CA ALA A 143 -12.14 -16.85 0.77
C ALA A 143 -13.51 -17.48 1.10
N LYS A 144 -13.69 -18.78 0.84
CA LYS A 144 -14.91 -19.52 1.18
C LYS A 144 -15.03 -19.88 2.66
N THR A 145 -13.91 -19.99 3.36
CA THR A 145 -13.87 -20.41 4.78
C THR A 145 -13.76 -19.23 5.74
N GLY A 146 -13.60 -18.01 5.23
CA GLY A 146 -13.34 -16.81 6.05
C GLY A 146 -11.98 -16.84 6.75
N ALA A 147 -11.12 -17.81 6.41
CA ALA A 147 -9.79 -17.96 6.96
C ALA A 147 -8.82 -17.00 6.27
N THR A 148 -7.76 -16.57 6.97
CA THR A 148 -6.86 -15.56 6.41
C THR A 148 -5.94 -16.16 5.34
N PRO A 149 -5.82 -15.52 4.15
CA PRO A 149 -4.99 -16.03 3.06
C PRO A 149 -3.51 -16.18 3.47
N PRO A 150 -2.75 -17.04 2.78
CA PRO A 150 -1.32 -17.18 3.02
C PRO A 150 -0.58 -15.84 2.81
N PRO A 151 0.50 -15.58 3.57
CA PRO A 151 1.24 -14.34 3.47
C PRO A 151 1.78 -14.13 2.04
N LYS A 152 1.46 -12.97 1.45
CA LYS A 152 2.01 -12.53 0.17
C LYS A 152 3.52 -12.25 0.33
N ASP A 153 4.26 -12.37 -0.76
CA ASP A 153 5.68 -11.99 -0.78
C ASP A 153 5.80 -10.48 -0.50
N TYR A 154 6.70 -10.09 0.40
CA TYR A 154 6.86 -8.68 0.79
C TYR A 154 7.36 -7.85 -0.39
N VAL A 155 6.64 -6.78 -0.70
CA VAL A 155 7.04 -5.77 -1.69
C VAL A 155 7.25 -4.46 -0.93
N HIS A 156 8.40 -3.82 -1.13
CA HIS A 156 8.67 -2.50 -0.56
C HIS A 156 7.71 -1.46 -1.14
N MET A 157 7.03 -0.72 -0.28
CA MET A 157 6.03 0.29 -0.64
C MET A 157 6.23 1.53 0.24
N GLU A 158 6.28 2.71 -0.38
CA GLU A 158 6.43 3.98 0.33
C GLU A 158 5.67 5.09 -0.42
N ALA A 159 5.01 5.97 0.33
CA ALA A 159 4.47 7.21 -0.21
C ALA A 159 4.80 8.38 0.72
N SER A 160 5.20 9.51 0.14
CA SER A 160 5.53 10.72 0.89
C SER A 160 5.02 11.97 0.18
N ILE A 161 4.76 13.02 0.95
CA ILE A 161 4.34 14.32 0.44
C ILE A 161 5.20 15.42 1.05
N GLU A 162 5.71 16.31 0.21
CA GLU A 162 6.59 17.41 0.62
C GLU A 162 6.13 18.71 -0.01
N TYR A 163 6.14 19.80 0.76
CA TYR A 163 5.78 21.12 0.25
C TYR A 163 7.02 21.87 -0.25
N ILE A 164 7.00 22.29 -1.51
CA ILE A 164 8.08 23.04 -2.15
C ILE A 164 7.68 24.51 -2.25
N LYS A 165 8.32 25.35 -1.41
CA LYS A 165 8.05 26.79 -1.31
C LYS A 165 8.35 27.56 -2.59
N GLU A 166 9.36 27.17 -3.35
CA GLU A 166 9.83 27.91 -4.53
C GLU A 166 8.83 27.90 -5.69
N GLY A 167 7.94 26.90 -5.74
CA GLY A 167 6.94 26.76 -6.79
C GLY A 167 5.49 26.66 -6.28
N SER A 168 5.28 26.82 -4.98
CA SER A 168 3.96 26.73 -4.34
C SER A 168 3.18 25.46 -4.73
N TYR A 169 3.84 24.30 -4.63
CA TYR A 169 3.25 23.00 -4.91
C TYR A 169 3.66 21.92 -3.90
N TYR A 170 2.80 20.91 -3.75
CA TYR A 170 3.12 19.68 -3.02
C TYR A 170 3.65 18.62 -3.98
N LEU A 171 4.82 18.09 -3.70
CA LEU A 171 5.41 16.96 -4.39
C LEU A 171 4.95 15.66 -3.72
N VAL A 172 4.27 14.82 -4.48
CA VAL A 172 3.82 13.50 -4.03
C VAL A 172 4.74 12.45 -4.64
N ARG A 173 5.38 11.65 -3.80
CA ARG A 173 6.24 10.53 -4.20
C ARG A 173 5.52 9.22 -3.94
N TYR A 174 5.54 8.35 -4.93
CA TYR A 174 5.02 6.99 -4.89
C TYR A 174 6.15 6.01 -5.19
N GLU A 175 6.32 4.98 -4.37
CA GLU A 175 7.26 3.89 -4.58
C GLU A 175 6.57 2.55 -4.32
N LYS A 176 6.66 1.64 -5.29
CA LYS A 176 6.18 0.27 -5.18
C LYS A 176 7.13 -0.65 -5.94
N GLY A 177 7.93 -1.40 -5.18
CA GLY A 177 8.96 -2.28 -5.72
C GLY A 177 9.94 -1.51 -6.62
N VAL A 178 9.88 -1.77 -7.93
CA VAL A 178 10.80 -1.23 -8.94
C VAL A 178 10.31 0.12 -9.50
N ILE A 179 9.04 0.47 -9.26
CA ILE A 179 8.39 1.64 -9.84
C ILE A 179 8.42 2.79 -8.84
N ARG A 180 8.90 3.95 -9.31
CA ARG A 180 8.84 5.22 -8.60
C ARG A 180 8.14 6.25 -9.48
N ALA A 181 7.15 6.94 -8.93
CA ALA A 181 6.42 7.99 -9.61
C ALA A 181 6.40 9.26 -8.76
N TRP A 182 6.42 10.41 -9.44
CA TRP A 182 6.28 11.72 -8.80
C TRP A 182 5.12 12.47 -9.42
N GLY A 183 4.20 12.92 -8.57
CA GLY A 183 3.09 13.81 -8.92
C GLY A 183 3.23 15.16 -8.22
N ALA A 184 2.52 16.16 -8.72
CA ALA A 184 2.49 17.49 -8.12
C ALA A 184 1.06 17.99 -7.95
N ILE A 185 0.77 18.60 -6.79
CA ILE A 185 -0.47 19.31 -6.51
C ILE A 185 -0.15 20.79 -6.39
N LYS A 186 -0.70 21.61 -7.27
CA LYS A 186 -0.45 23.05 -7.27
C LYS A 186 -1.34 23.73 -6.23
N VAL A 187 -0.76 24.59 -5.40
CA VAL A 187 -1.50 25.35 -4.40
C VAL A 187 -1.89 26.71 -4.97
N LYS A 188 -3.06 27.21 -4.60
CA LYS A 188 -3.41 28.61 -4.83
C LYS A 188 -2.80 29.46 -3.73
N GLU A 189 -1.91 30.37 -4.09
CA GLU A 189 -1.47 31.45 -3.19
C GLU A 189 -2.62 32.39 -2.83
#